data_AF-A0A1H6ZKD0-F1
#
_entry.id   AF-A0A1H6ZKD0-F1
#
_cell.length_a   1.000
_cell.length_b   1.000
_cell.length_c   1.000
_cell.angle_alpha   90.00
_cell.angle_beta   90.00
_cell.angle_gamma   90.00
#
_symmetry.space_group_name_H-M   'P 1'
#
loop_
_entity.id
_entity.type
_entity.pdbx_description
1 polymer ?
#
loop_
_entity_poly.entity_id
_entity_poly.type
_entity_poly.pdbx_seq_one_letter_code
_entity_poly.pdbx_strand_id
1 'polypeptide(L)' 'MSLDNYADLLALGGIVKDSAVCSACGSDSAPLRPEALWLGHNAGRDEHSGTSLLCVRHAADWAGDGHVALAS' A
#
# COMPACT_ATOMS: atom_id res chain seq x y z
N MET A 1 -6.16 -9.22 8.40
CA MET A 1 -5.80 -8.55 7.14
C MET A 1 -6.60 -7.27 7.06
N SER A 2 -5.96 -6.11 6.95
CA SER A 2 -6.62 -4.81 6.79
C SER A 2 -6.01 -4.01 5.64
N LEU A 3 -6.80 -3.08 5.11
CA LEU A 3 -6.37 -2.02 4.22
C LEU A 3 -6.71 -0.68 4.86
N ASP A 4 -5.72 0.18 4.96
CA ASP A 4 -5.85 1.50 5.57
C ASP A 4 -5.50 2.58 4.53
N ASN A 5 -6.30 3.63 4.44
CA ASN A 5 -6.03 4.73 3.50
C ASN A 5 -4.72 5.43 3.89
N TYR A 6 -3.81 5.60 2.94
CA TYR A 6 -2.47 6.09 3.25
C TYR A 6 -2.46 7.57 3.66
N ALA A 7 -3.33 8.41 3.09
CA ALA A 7 -3.45 9.81 3.48
C ALA A 7 -3.94 9.95 4.93
N ASP A 8 -4.92 9.15 5.34
CA ASP A 8 -5.42 9.15 6.71
C ASP A 8 -4.33 8.73 7.71
N LEU A 9 -3.54 7.70 7.39
CA LEU A 9 -2.41 7.28 8.22
C LEU A 9 -1.35 8.37 8.37
N LEU A 10 -1.02 9.06 7.27
CA LEU A 10 -0.09 10.18 7.29
C LEU A 10 -0.61 11.33 8.17
N ALA A 11 -1.91 11.65 8.05
CA ALA A 11 -2.55 12.68 8.85
C ALA A 11 -2.53 12.33 10.35
N LEU A 12 -2.83 11.08 10.71
CA LEU A 12 -2.75 10.59 12.10
C LEU A 12 -1.33 10.70 12.68
N GLY A 13 -0.31 10.48 11.85
CA GLY A 13 1.10 10.60 12.25
C GLY A 13 1.67 12.02 12.21
N GLY A 14 0.90 13.01 11.72
CA GLY A 14 1.42 14.36 11.46
C GLY A 14 2.53 14.39 10.39
N ILE A 15 2.54 13.41 9.48
CA ILE A 15 3.56 13.27 8.43
C ILE A 15 3.06 13.93 7.16
N VAL A 16 3.89 14.79 6.57
CA VAL A 16 3.62 15.36 5.25
C VAL A 16 4.37 14.55 4.19
N LYS A 17 3.63 14.02 3.21
CA LYS A 17 4.20 13.35 2.06
C LYS A 17 3.43 13.76 0.81
N ASP A 18 4.15 14.22 -0.21
CA ASP A 18 3.53 14.69 -1.46
C ASP A 18 3.08 13.54 -2.36
N SER A 19 3.90 12.49 -2.45
CA SER A 19 3.62 11.33 -3.29
C SER A 19 4.43 10.10 -2.88
N ALA A 20 4.01 8.93 -3.34
CA ALA A 20 4.72 7.67 -3.18
C ALA A 20 4.41 6.70 -4.32
N VAL A 21 5.27 5.70 -4.52
CA VAL A 21 5.10 4.68 -5.56
C VAL A 21 4.42 3.45 -4.97
N CYS A 22 3.52 2.84 -5.74
CA CYS A 22 2.93 1.55 -5.38
C CYS A 22 3.98 0.44 -5.50
N SER A 23 4.15 -0.34 -4.44
CA SER A 23 5.10 -1.46 -4.38
C SER A 23 4.83 -2.54 -5.44
N ALA A 24 3.56 -2.78 -5.78
CA ALA A 24 3.18 -3.76 -6.81
C ALA A 24 3.25 -3.20 -8.24
N CYS A 25 3.28 -1.89 -8.43
CA CYS A 25 3.51 -1.31 -9.76
C CYS A 25 5.01 -1.27 -10.14
N GLY A 26 5.92 -1.39 -9.17
CA GLY A 26 7.36 -1.28 -9.36
C GLY A 26 7.89 0.14 -9.23
N SER A 27 9.18 0.28 -8.93
CA SER A 27 9.83 1.55 -8.60
C SER A 27 9.85 2.59 -9.72
N ASP A 28 9.80 2.15 -10.98
CA ASP A 28 9.80 3.03 -12.15
C ASP A 28 8.40 3.58 -12.51
N SER A 29 7.37 3.16 -11.76
CA SER A 29 6.03 3.68 -11.96
C SER A 29 5.88 5.12 -11.48
N ALA A 30 5.00 5.86 -12.14
CA ALA A 30 4.69 7.23 -11.76
C ALA A 30 4.23 7.30 -10.29
N PRO A 31 4.78 8.23 -9.48
CA PRO A 31 4.37 8.38 -8.10
C PRO A 31 2.93 8.88 -8.02
N LEU A 32 2.21 8.39 -7.03
CA LEU A 32 0.80 8.70 -6.78
C LEU A 32 0.67 9.57 -5.54
N ARG A 33 -0.39 10.38 -5.54
CA ARG A 33 -0.79 11.17 -4.37
C ARG A 33 -1.24 10.23 -3.24
N PRO A 34 -1.02 10.56 -1.95
CA PRO A 34 -1.36 9.69 -0.85
C PRO A 34 -2.82 9.23 -0.81
N GLU A 35 -3.75 10.07 -1.27
CA GLU A 35 -5.19 9.76 -1.28
C GLU A 35 -5.53 8.62 -2.25
N ALA A 36 -4.66 8.36 -3.23
CA ALA A 36 -4.78 7.26 -4.20
C ALA A 36 -4.07 5.96 -3.75
N LEU A 37 -3.52 5.94 -2.52
CA LEU A 37 -2.71 4.87 -1.98
C LEU A 37 -3.32 4.26 -0.71
N TRP A 38 -3.03 2.99 -0.51
CA TRP A 38 -3.52 2.16 0.58
C TRP A 38 -2.38 1.35 1.18
N LEU A 39 -2.38 1.19 2.50
CA LEU A 39 -1.44 0.33 3.20
C LEU A 39 -2.10 -1.02 3.47
N GLY A 40 -1.59 -2.08 2.85
CA GLY A 40 -2.03 -3.45 3.09
C GLY A 40 -1.27 -4.10 4.23
N HIS A 41 -2.00 -4.62 5.21
CA HIS A 41 -1.47 -5.34 6.36
C HIS A 41 -1.74 -6.86 6.21
N ASN A 42 -0.69 -7.61 5.88
CA ASN A 42 -0.75 -9.06 5.85
C ASN A 42 -0.69 -9.63 7.27
N ALA A 43 -1.65 -10.50 7.62
CA ALA A 43 -1.66 -11.21 8.90
C ALA A 43 -1.00 -12.61 8.80
N GLY A 44 -0.07 -12.78 7.85
CA GLY A 44 0.63 -14.04 7.59
C GLY A 44 1.69 -14.34 8.66
N ARG A 45 1.84 -15.62 9.00
CA ARG A 45 2.62 -16.16 10.12
C ARG A 45 4.15 -16.02 9.99
N ASP A 46 4.63 -15.32 8.97
CA ASP A 46 6.04 -15.00 8.80
C ASP A 46 6.30 -13.61 9.36
N GLU A 47 7.28 -13.51 10.27
CA GLU A 47 7.72 -12.27 10.94
C GLU A 47 8.30 -11.22 9.96
N HIS A 48 8.32 -11.54 8.67
CA HIS A 48 8.67 -10.66 7.54
C HIS A 48 7.45 -10.22 6.71
N SER A 49 6.22 -10.48 7.18
CA SER A 49 4.98 -10.04 6.53
C SER A 49 4.86 -8.52 6.62
N GLY A 50 5.60 -7.84 5.75
CA GLY A 50 5.70 -6.39 5.68
C GLY A 50 4.40 -5.74 5.22
N THR A 51 4.27 -4.46 5.56
CA THR A 51 3.24 -3.60 4.99
C THR A 51 3.55 -3.34 3.52
N SER A 52 2.53 -3.37 2.67
CA SER A 52 2.66 -3.06 1.24
C SER A 52 1.90 -1.79 0.90
N LEU A 53 2.53 -0.87 0.16
CA LEU A 53 1.87 0.36 -0.29
C LEU A 53 1.28 0.15 -1.68
N LEU A 54 -0.04 0.21 -1.79
CA LEU A 54 -0.79 -0.23 -2.95
C LEU A 54 -1.58 0.93 -3.57
N CYS A 55 -1.60 1.02 -4.90
CA CYS A 55 -2.54 1.90 -5.59
C CYS A 55 -3.96 1.32 -5.53
N VAL A 56 -4.97 2.12 -5.88
CA VAL A 56 -6.39 1.68 -5.87
C VAL A 56 -6.63 0.35 -6.59
N ARG A 57 -5.96 0.08 -7.71
CA ARG A 57 -6.08 -1.18 -8.45
C ARG A 57 -5.58 -2.35 -7.61
N HIS A 58 -4.32 -2.30 -7.18
CA HIS A 58 -3.71 -3.39 -6.42
C HIS A 58 -4.28 -3.54 -5.01
N ALA A 59 -4.85 -2.47 -4.44
CA ALA A 59 -5.62 -2.55 -3.20
C ALA A 59 -6.93 -3.32 -3.41
N ALA A 60 -7.60 -3.14 -4.54
CA ALA A 60 -8.81 -3.91 -4.87
C ALA A 60 -8.51 -5.39 -5.07
N ASP A 61 -7.43 -5.71 -5.79
CA ASP A 61 -6.95 -7.10 -5.95
C ASP A 61 -6.62 -7.72 -4.59
N TRP A 62 -5.86 -6.99 -3.76
CA TRP A 62 -5.52 -7.43 -2.41
C TRP A 62 -6.77 -7.65 -1.53
N ALA A 63 -7.79 -6.81 -1.64
CA ALA A 63 -9.03 -6.97 -0.88
C ALA A 63 -9.79 -8.26 -1.25
N GLY A 64 -9.64 -8.74 -2.48
CA GLY A 64 -10.21 -10.02 -2.93
C GLY A 64 -9.42 -11.23 -2.47
N ASP A 65 -8.09 -11.19 -2.64
CA ASP A 65 -7.22 -12.37 -2.49
C ASP A 65 -6.41 -12.39 -1.17
N GLY A 66 -6.42 -11.30 -0.40
CA GLY A 66 -5.62 -11.11 0.81
C GLY A 66 -4.12 -10.96 0.56
N HIS A 67 -3.68 -10.96 -0.70
CA HIS A 67 -2.29 -10.74 -1.10
C HIS A 67 -2.24 -10.12 -2.49
N VAL A 68 -1.11 -9.51 -2.83
CA VAL A 68 -0.84 -9.02 -4.19
C VAL A 68 0.61 -9.33 -4.54
N ALA A 69 0.85 -9.76 -5.77
CA ALA A 69 2.20 -9.97 -6.26
C ALA A 69 2.94 -8.63 -6.35
N LEU A 70 4.12 -8.55 -5.75
CA LEU A 70 4.98 -7.37 -5.85
C LEU A 70 5.76 -7.40 -7.16
N ALA A 71 6.01 -6.22 -7.72
CA ALA A 71 6.90 -6.10 -8.87
C ALA A 71 8.33 -6.46 -8.42
N SER A 72 9.02 -7.28 -9.23
CA SER A 72 10.42 -7.70 -9.01
C SER A 72 11.41 -6.64 -9.47
#